data_AF-A0A932HX50-F1
#
_entry.id   AF-A0A932HX50-F1
#
_cell.length_a   1.000
_cell.length_b   1.000
_cell.length_c   1.000
_cell.angle_alpha   90.00
_cell.angle_beta   90.00
_cell.angle_gamma   90.00
#
_symmetry.space_group_name_H-M   'P 1'
#
loop_
_entity.id
_entity.type
_entity.pdbx_description
1 polymer ?
#
loop_
_entity_poly.entity_id
_entity_poly.type
_entity_poly.pdbx_seq_one_letter_code
_entity_poly.pdbx_strand_id
1 'polypeptide(L)' 'MEQRNESALPHAPELALSGRKALAPALAAILLGAALIAGAGFAGPEALHEAAHDSRHALGFPCH' A
#
# COMPACT_ATOMS: atom_id res chain seq x y z
N MET A 1 22.04 -44.99 2.08
CA MET A 1 22.87 -43.81 1.79
C MET A 1 22.37 -43.24 0.47
N GLU A 2 21.33 -42.41 0.51
CA GLU A 2 20.93 -41.49 -0.56
C GLU A 2 19.91 -40.49 0.04
N GLN A 3 20.38 -39.72 1.02
CA GLN A 3 19.85 -38.36 1.18
C GLN A 3 20.26 -37.63 -0.10
N ARG A 4 19.34 -37.00 -0.87
CA ARG A 4 19.15 -35.55 -1.23
C ARG A 4 18.09 -35.47 -2.36
N ASN A 5 16.92 -34.88 -2.09
CA ASN A 5 16.19 -34.08 -3.08
C ASN A 5 15.38 -33.01 -2.32
N GLU A 6 16.15 -32.08 -1.75
CA GLU A 6 15.69 -30.83 -1.17
C GLU A 6 15.46 -29.85 -2.34
N SER A 7 14.27 -29.79 -2.95
CA SER A 7 14.00 -28.80 -4.00
C SER A 7 12.60 -28.19 -4.01
N ALA A 8 11.72 -28.56 -3.07
CA ALA A 8 10.48 -27.83 -2.88
C ALA A 8 10.69 -26.74 -1.82
N LEU A 9 11.30 -25.62 -2.20
CA LEU A 9 11.13 -24.37 -1.45
C LEU A 9 9.63 -24.01 -1.50
N PRO A 10 8.86 -24.01 -0.40
CA PRO A 10 7.53 -23.43 -0.40
C PRO A 10 7.69 -21.94 -0.05
N HIS A 11 8.14 -21.12 -1.00
CA HIS A 11 8.38 -19.67 -0.77
C HIS A 11 7.68 -18.75 -1.76
N ALA A 12 6.47 -19.11 -2.18
CA ALA A 12 5.54 -18.08 -2.61
C ALA A 12 4.12 -18.55 -2.26
N PRO A 13 3.31 -17.74 -1.54
CA PRO A 13 1.88 -17.85 -1.72
C PRO A 13 1.63 -17.52 -3.20
N GLU A 14 1.48 -18.56 -4.01
CA GLU A 14 0.95 -18.44 -5.36
C GLU A 14 -0.44 -17.83 -5.17
N LEU A 15 -0.61 -16.60 -5.63
CA LEU A 15 -1.72 -15.72 -5.29
C LEU A 15 -2.99 -16.19 -6.00
N ALA A 16 -3.49 -17.37 -5.63
CA ALA A 16 -4.75 -17.92 -6.07
C ALA A 16 -5.92 -17.19 -5.37
N LEU A 17 -5.92 -15.86 -5.45
CA LEU A 17 -7.06 -15.05 -5.09
C LEU A 17 -8.08 -15.22 -6.21
N SER A 18 -9.04 -16.12 -5.99
CA SER A 18 -10.19 -16.33 -6.89
C SER A 18 -10.68 -14.98 -7.41
N GLY A 19 -10.79 -14.80 -8.73
CA GLY A 19 -11.02 -13.48 -9.34
C GLY A 19 -12.24 -12.72 -8.79
N ARG A 20 -13.22 -13.45 -8.22
CA ARG A 20 -14.37 -12.86 -7.51
C ARG A 20 -14.03 -12.32 -6.11
N LYS A 21 -13.13 -13.00 -5.38
CA LYS A 21 -12.58 -12.55 -4.10
C LYS A 21 -11.60 -11.38 -4.27
N ALA A 22 -10.95 -11.28 -5.43
CA ALA A 22 -10.03 -10.19 -5.76
C ALA A 22 -10.71 -8.87 -6.13
N LEU A 23 -11.95 -8.92 -6.63
CA LEU A 23 -12.59 -7.75 -7.25
C LEU A 23 -12.82 -6.60 -6.25
N ALA A 24 -13.30 -6.90 -5.05
CA ALA A 24 -13.55 -5.90 -4.03
C ALA A 24 -12.27 -5.16 -3.58
N PRO A 25 -11.18 -5.84 -3.16
CA PRO A 25 -9.94 -5.14 -2.80
C PRO A 25 -9.28 -4.46 -4.01
N ALA A 26 -9.40 -5.01 -5.21
CA ALA A 26 -8.88 -4.37 -6.42
C ALA A 26 -9.61 -3.05 -6.73
N LEU A 27 -10.94 -3.03 -6.66
CA LEU A 27 -11.72 -1.81 -6.83
C LEU A 27 -11.42 -0.80 -5.73
N ALA A 28 -11.31 -1.24 -4.48
CA ALA A 28 -10.94 -0.35 -3.38
C ALA A 28 -9.55 0.29 -3.60
N ALA A 29 -8.56 -0.48 -4.05
CA ALA A 29 -7.23 0.04 -4.37
C ALA A 29 -7.26 1.02 -5.54
N ILE A 30 -8.03 0.74 -6.59
CA ILE A 30 -8.21 1.65 -7.73
C ILE A 30 -8.86 2.96 -7.28
N LEU A 31 -9.95 2.87 -6.51
CA LEU A 31 -10.66 4.04 -6.00
C LEU A 31 -9.78 4.87 -5.06
N LEU A 32 -9.04 4.22 -4.17
CA LEU A 32 -8.09 4.89 -3.28
C LEU A 32 -7.00 5.59 -4.09
N GLY A 33 -6.41 4.92 -5.08
CA GLY A 33 -5.40 5.52 -5.96
C GLY A 33 -5.96 6.71 -6.74
N ALA A 34 -7.16 6.59 -7.30
CA ALA A 34 -7.83 7.69 -7.99
C ALA A 34 -8.11 8.87 -7.05
N ALA A 35 -8.55 8.60 -5.82
CA ALA A 35 -8.80 9.62 -4.80
C ALA A 35 -7.51 10.33 -4.39
N LEU A 36 -6.38 9.62 -4.27
CA LEU A 36 -5.07 10.21 -3.97
C LEU A 36 -4.60 11.12 -5.12
N ILE A 37 -4.72 10.66 -6.36
CA ILE A 37 -4.33 11.45 -7.54
C ILE A 37 -5.22 12.69 -7.67
N ALA A 38 -6.52 12.55 -7.48
CA ALA A 38 -7.43 13.69 -7.54
C ALA A 38 -7.19 14.66 -6.38
N GLY A 39 -7.07 14.14 -5.15
CA GLY A 39 -6.83 14.95 -3.95
C GLY A 39 -5.52 15.71 -4.04
N ALA A 40 -4.41 15.04 -4.37
CA ALA A 40 -3.10 15.70 -4.47
C ALA A 40 -2.94 16.53 -5.74
N GLY A 41 -3.51 16.10 -6.87
CA GLY A 41 -3.36 16.76 -8.18
C GLY A 41 -4.21 18.02 -8.34
N PHE A 42 -5.33 18.12 -7.63
CA PHE A 42 -6.20 19.30 -7.64
C PHE A 42 -6.12 20.15 -6.36
N ALA A 43 -5.35 19.73 -5.35
CA ALA A 43 -5.08 20.56 -4.19
C ALA A 43 -4.14 21.73 -4.55
N GLY A 44 -4.43 22.90 -3.98
CA GLY A 44 -3.56 24.07 -4.11
C GLY A 44 -2.21 23.86 -3.41
N PRO A 45 -1.12 24.48 -3.91
CA PRO A 45 0.22 24.36 -3.32
C PRO A 45 0.25 24.68 -1.81
N GLU A 46 -0.49 25.70 -1.39
CA GLU A 46 -0.56 26.15 0.00
C GLU A 46 -1.27 25.13 0.88
N ALA A 47 -2.36 24.54 0.39
CA ALA A 47 -3.10 23.50 1.12
C ALA A 47 -2.24 22.23 1.30
N LEU A 48 -1.47 21.85 0.28
CA LEU A 48 -0.53 20.72 0.38
C LEU A 48 0.64 21.03 1.33
N HIS A 49 1.15 22.25 1.30
CA HIS A 49 2.24 22.69 2.17
C HIS A 49 1.81 22.71 3.64
N GLU A 50 0.64 23.28 3.95
CA GLU A 50 0.07 23.29 5.31
C GLU A 50 -0.22 21.86 5.78
N ALA A 51 -0.86 21.02 4.96
CA ALA A 51 -1.15 19.63 5.32
C ALA A 51 0.13 18.82 5.61
N ALA A 52 1.22 19.08 4.88
CA ALA A 52 2.52 18.47 5.15
C ALA A 52 3.14 19.00 6.46
N HIS A 53 3.00 20.30 6.72
CA HIS A 53 3.40 20.93 7.97
C HIS A 53 2.62 20.38 9.17
N ASP A 54 1.32 20.17 9.05
CA ASP A 54 0.48 19.55 10.08
C ASP A 54 0.84 18.08 10.28
N SER A 55 1.12 17.36 9.21
CA SER A 55 1.49 15.94 9.29
C SER A 55 2.78 15.74 10.09
N ARG A 56 3.81 16.58 9.92
CA ARG A 56 5.03 16.47 10.75
C ARG A 56 4.78 16.84 12.22
N HIS A 57 3.81 17.70 12.50
CA HIS A 57 3.42 18.04 13.88
C HIS A 57 2.59 16.92 14.52
N ALA A 58 1.67 16.31 13.76
CA ALA A 58 0.82 15.21 14.19
C ALA A 58 1.57 13.87 14.33
N LEU A 59 2.52 13.62 13.43
CA LEU A 59 3.41 12.45 13.47
C LEU A 59 4.59 12.65 14.43
N GLY A 60 4.55 13.73 15.23
CA GLY A 60 5.60 14.18 16.13
C GLY A 60 6.35 13.01 16.74
N PHE A 61 7.54 12.73 16.19
CA PHE A 61 8.45 11.79 16.81
C PHE A 61 8.91 12.43 18.13
N PRO A 62 8.65 11.80 19.28
CA PRO A 62 9.05 12.37 20.56
C PRO A 62 10.58 12.46 20.61
N CYS A 63 11.10 13.66 20.85
CA CYS A 63 12.54 13.90 21.01
C CYS A 63 13.04 13.56 22.43
N HIS A 64 12.27 12.78 23.18
CA HIS A 64 12.57 12.22 24.49
C HIS A 64 11.54 11.11 24.80
#